data_AF-A0A955T030-F1
#
_entry.id   AF-A0A955T030-F1
#
_cell.length_a   1.000
_cell.length_b   1.000
_cell.length_c   1.000
_cell.angle_alpha   90.00
_cell.angle_beta   90.00
_cell.angle_gamma   90.00
#
_symmetry.space_group_name_H-M   'P 1'
#
loop_
_entity.id
_entity.type
_entity.pdbx_description
1 polymer ?
#
loop_
_entity_poly.entity_id
_entity_poly.type
_entity_poly.pdbx_seq_one_letter_code
_entity_poly.pdbx_strand_id
1 'polypeptide(L)'
;HDAETRAHDYIYTGKALAYAYHVISKNLKLASEFAEDIHKIATEAAEDGKNPVWVSSFSGSLKAALGAPFISEKWALQWAAEEIDLTGEAAELAIVNREHELDELLASRNIDSHMKDLLKQYAKLVNESSRRGLELKTTMELFLASQERYFGTLGEAERVVTQFVTWRKRIAGTVSKQRYDDLGYRIFRNDALEDYHEQLDIASRYVFLAAKAYDYETNLLGLDPLAGEQFLADIVREDHLGAFDVNTRQPLTTGSGLCAIVAKMRDNFETAIKPALGFLSPEYEGNAFSLRWELFRIPLDSEYDALWEQTLQQFVVDDVQDVAAFKDHCLAPWGGSEVHEQPAIVLRFPTVIAPGKNFFGNALGTGDSNFSSSHFATKVRRYDIWLSNYANTSNTAGLAKTPRLYFVPIGRDVMRVPTIDPGQPRYWNVLDQILPLPFPMQLGELLDNQDWDVWSENFGAQSSFITRNRYGDFSATPLSRIEEGETWENIIRPNYVANSRATGRSVWNTEWMVVIPGINLNSDPIDGLNGFIYGDGSSDSGIKDIMLFFDT
;
A
#
# COMPACT_ATOMS: atom_id res chain seq x y z
N HIS A 1 37.31 -11.69 -37.85
CA HIS A 1 38.23 -11.32 -38.94
C HIS A 1 39.68 -11.42 -38.50
N ASP A 2 40.10 -10.76 -37.42
CA ASP A 2 41.51 -10.78 -36.96
C ASP A 2 41.99 -12.12 -36.34
N ALA A 3 41.05 -13.03 -36.00
CA ALA A 3 41.35 -14.36 -35.46
C ALA A 3 41.54 -15.45 -36.54
N GLU A 4 40.91 -15.31 -37.72
CA GLU A 4 41.05 -16.26 -38.84
C GLU A 4 42.40 -16.09 -39.54
N THR A 5 42.87 -14.85 -39.68
CA THR A 5 44.18 -14.55 -40.26
C THR A 5 45.33 -15.15 -39.42
N ARG A 6 45.21 -15.12 -38.09
CA ARG A 6 46.19 -15.68 -37.15
C ARG A 6 46.18 -17.21 -37.10
N ALA A 7 45.03 -17.85 -37.34
CA ALA A 7 44.93 -19.30 -37.46
C ALA A 7 45.59 -19.85 -38.74
N HIS A 8 45.64 -19.03 -39.79
CA HIS A 8 46.35 -19.39 -41.03
C HIS A 8 47.88 -19.37 -40.85
N ASP A 9 48.42 -18.39 -40.12
CA ASP A 9 49.85 -18.34 -39.76
C ASP A 9 50.27 -19.51 -38.84
N TYR A 10 49.35 -20.00 -38.00
CA TYR A 10 49.53 -21.15 -37.10
C TYR A 10 49.76 -22.47 -37.86
N ILE A 11 49.06 -22.69 -38.97
CA ILE A 11 49.20 -23.91 -39.78
C ILE A 11 50.51 -23.90 -40.59
N TYR A 12 50.93 -22.71 -41.06
CA TYR A 12 52.18 -22.55 -41.80
C TYR A 12 53.42 -22.74 -40.91
N THR A 13 53.38 -22.24 -39.67
CA THR A 13 54.48 -22.39 -38.70
C THR A 13 54.63 -23.83 -38.20
N GLY A 14 53.54 -24.55 -37.92
CA GLY A 14 53.58 -25.98 -37.57
C GLY A 14 54.10 -26.90 -38.69
N LYS A 15 53.76 -26.58 -39.95
CA LYS A 15 54.30 -27.31 -41.14
C LYS A 15 55.78 -27.02 -41.37
N ALA A 16 56.23 -25.79 -41.13
CA ALA A 16 57.65 -25.43 -41.21
C ALA A 16 58.49 -26.18 -40.15
N LEU A 17 57.93 -26.36 -38.95
CA LEU A 17 58.51 -27.13 -37.83
C LEU A 17 58.71 -28.61 -38.16
N ALA A 18 57.68 -29.26 -38.70
CA ALA A 18 57.76 -30.66 -39.12
C ALA A 18 58.74 -30.86 -40.28
N TYR A 19 58.83 -29.89 -41.19
CA TYR A 19 59.77 -29.91 -42.30
C TYR A 19 61.23 -29.74 -41.83
N ALA A 20 61.49 -28.80 -40.91
CA ALA A 20 62.82 -28.60 -40.32
C ALA A 20 63.30 -29.86 -39.58
N TYR A 21 62.45 -30.46 -38.73
CA TYR A 21 62.77 -31.70 -38.01
C TYR A 21 63.06 -32.87 -38.97
N HIS A 22 62.28 -32.99 -40.05
CA HIS A 22 62.49 -34.01 -41.08
C HIS A 22 63.84 -33.83 -41.80
N VAL A 23 64.20 -32.60 -42.17
CA VAL A 23 65.47 -32.28 -42.85
C VAL A 23 66.68 -32.56 -41.93
N ILE A 24 66.58 -32.21 -40.66
CA ILE A 24 67.65 -32.45 -39.66
C ILE A 24 67.88 -33.96 -39.47
N SER A 25 66.81 -34.74 -39.29
CA SER A 25 66.90 -36.20 -39.11
C SER A 25 67.48 -36.93 -40.33
N LYS A 26 67.20 -36.43 -41.54
CA LYS A 26 67.69 -36.98 -42.80
C LYS A 26 69.18 -36.67 -43.02
N ASN A 27 69.62 -35.47 -42.65
CA ASN A 27 71.02 -35.06 -42.75
C ASN A 27 71.91 -35.80 -41.74
N LEU A 28 71.42 -36.09 -40.53
CA LEU A 28 72.12 -36.90 -39.54
C LEU A 28 72.30 -38.36 -39.99
N LYS A 29 71.29 -38.97 -40.64
CA LYS A 29 71.42 -40.30 -41.24
C LYS A 29 72.45 -40.35 -42.37
N LEU A 30 72.43 -39.36 -43.26
CA LEU A 30 73.38 -39.28 -44.37
C LEU A 30 74.83 -39.12 -43.89
N ALA A 31 75.03 -38.35 -42.80
CA ALA A 31 76.33 -38.20 -42.16
C ALA A 31 76.82 -39.50 -41.50
N SER A 32 75.90 -40.32 -40.95
CA SER A 32 76.24 -41.64 -40.39
C SER A 32 76.63 -42.67 -41.46
N GLU A 33 75.94 -42.68 -42.60
CA GLU A 33 76.25 -43.56 -43.74
C GLU A 33 77.61 -43.19 -44.36
N PHE A 34 77.91 -41.90 -44.47
CA PHE A 34 79.20 -41.40 -44.97
C PHE A 34 80.37 -41.74 -44.03
N ALA A 35 80.13 -41.76 -42.72
CA ALA A 35 81.13 -42.18 -41.73
C ALA A 35 81.45 -43.69 -41.82
N GLU A 36 80.46 -44.53 -42.13
CA GLU A 36 80.66 -45.97 -42.37
C GLU A 36 81.45 -46.24 -43.66
N ASP A 37 81.18 -45.49 -44.74
CA ASP A 37 81.92 -45.62 -46.00
C ASP A 37 83.39 -45.19 -45.87
N ILE A 38 83.66 -44.10 -45.12
CA ILE A 38 85.03 -43.68 -44.79
C ILE A 38 85.74 -44.74 -43.94
N HIS A 39 85.04 -45.36 -42.98
CA HIS A 39 85.61 -46.44 -42.17
C HIS A 39 86.03 -47.62 -43.04
N LYS A 40 85.20 -47.99 -44.01
CA LYS A 40 85.44 -49.09 -44.95
C LYS A 40 86.63 -48.81 -45.89
N ILE A 41 86.70 -47.61 -46.45
CA ILE A 41 87.82 -47.16 -47.29
C ILE A 41 89.13 -47.09 -46.48
N ALA A 42 89.07 -46.65 -45.22
CA ALA A 42 90.23 -46.61 -44.33
C ALA A 42 90.72 -48.02 -43.93
N THR A 43 89.83 -49.00 -43.78
CA THR A 43 90.21 -50.40 -43.55
C THR A 43 90.81 -51.06 -44.80
N GLU A 44 90.30 -50.75 -46.00
CA GLU A 44 90.87 -51.24 -47.26
C GLU A 44 92.26 -50.63 -47.54
N ALA A 45 92.48 -49.36 -47.16
CA ALA A 45 93.80 -48.72 -47.25
C ALA A 45 94.82 -49.22 -46.21
N ALA A 46 94.36 -49.84 -45.11
CA ALA A 46 95.23 -50.35 -44.04
C ALA A 46 95.88 -51.71 -44.36
N GLU A 47 95.37 -52.45 -45.35
CA GLU A 47 95.99 -53.71 -45.83
C GLU A 47 97.30 -53.45 -46.61
N ASP A 48 97.57 -52.21 -47.04
CA ASP A 48 98.77 -51.80 -47.79
C ASP A 48 99.93 -51.28 -46.91
N GLY A 49 99.96 -51.67 -45.62
CA GLY A 49 101.17 -51.59 -44.79
C GLY A 49 101.56 -50.20 -44.28
N LYS A 50 100.63 -49.25 -44.18
CA LYS A 50 100.83 -48.00 -43.43
C LYS A 50 99.66 -47.78 -42.47
N ASN A 51 99.93 -47.81 -41.18
CA ASN A 51 98.93 -47.70 -40.13
C ASN A 51 98.97 -46.29 -39.50
N PRO A 52 98.08 -45.34 -39.88
CA PRO A 52 98.01 -44.04 -39.23
C PRO A 52 97.07 -44.06 -38.02
N VAL A 53 97.57 -43.50 -36.91
CA VAL A 53 97.00 -43.39 -35.55
C VAL A 53 95.64 -42.62 -35.47
N TRP A 54 95.09 -42.15 -36.59
CA TRP A 54 93.87 -41.33 -36.64
C TRP A 54 92.55 -42.11 -36.66
N VAL A 55 92.55 -43.42 -36.91
CA VAL A 55 91.32 -44.23 -37.06
C VAL A 55 90.65 -44.56 -35.71
N SER A 56 91.41 -44.60 -34.61
CA SER A 56 90.88 -45.01 -33.29
C SER A 56 90.12 -43.90 -32.55
N SER A 57 90.41 -42.63 -32.79
CA SER A 57 89.76 -41.49 -32.10
C SER A 57 88.38 -41.14 -32.65
N PHE A 58 88.10 -41.49 -33.91
CA PHE A 58 86.81 -41.21 -34.57
C PHE A 58 85.69 -42.17 -34.11
N SER A 59 86.02 -43.41 -33.77
CA SER A 59 85.02 -44.42 -33.35
C SER A 59 84.49 -44.24 -31.92
N GLY A 60 85.28 -43.61 -31.04
CA GLY A 60 84.98 -43.46 -29.61
C GLY A 60 83.99 -42.34 -29.31
N SER A 61 84.12 -41.20 -30.01
CA SER A 61 83.26 -40.02 -29.82
C SER A 61 81.86 -40.22 -30.42
N LEU A 62 81.74 -40.94 -31.54
CA LEU A 62 80.47 -41.19 -32.21
C LEU A 62 79.55 -42.16 -31.43
N LYS A 63 80.13 -43.14 -30.72
CA LYS A 63 79.37 -44.07 -29.86
C LYS A 63 78.80 -43.42 -28.60
N ALA A 64 79.46 -42.38 -28.08
CA ALA A 64 78.97 -41.63 -26.92
C ALA A 64 77.75 -40.76 -27.27
N ALA A 65 77.72 -40.19 -28.50
CA ALA A 65 76.62 -39.38 -28.99
C ALA A 65 75.31 -40.16 -29.25
N LEU A 66 75.39 -41.48 -29.42
CA LEU A 66 74.24 -42.34 -29.77
C LEU A 66 73.55 -42.98 -28.55
N GLY A 67 73.97 -42.66 -27.32
CA GLY A 67 73.68 -43.47 -26.12
C GLY A 67 72.61 -43.00 -25.12
N ALA A 68 71.91 -41.87 -25.28
CA ALA A 68 71.05 -41.32 -24.21
C ALA A 68 69.53 -41.29 -24.52
N PRO A 69 68.63 -41.78 -23.61
CA PRO A 69 67.17 -41.80 -23.78
C PRO A 69 66.42 -40.55 -23.22
N PHE A 70 65.29 -40.19 -23.86
CA PHE A 70 64.47 -38.97 -23.68
C PHE A 70 63.36 -39.05 -22.59
N ILE A 71 63.18 -38.03 -21.73
CA ILE A 71 61.95 -37.81 -20.91
C ILE A 71 61.56 -36.30 -20.78
N SER A 72 60.33 -35.98 -21.23
CA SER A 72 59.44 -34.81 -20.97
C SER A 72 59.76 -33.40 -21.53
N GLU A 73 58.74 -32.81 -22.19
CA GLU A 73 58.81 -31.72 -23.20
C GLU A 73 59.31 -30.34 -22.74
N LYS A 74 59.14 -29.94 -21.48
CA LYS A 74 59.52 -28.58 -21.04
C LYS A 74 60.98 -28.47 -20.60
N TRP A 75 61.51 -29.53 -19.99
CA TRP A 75 62.92 -29.61 -19.56
C TRP A 75 63.80 -30.13 -20.71
N ALA A 76 63.26 -30.98 -21.58
CA ALA A 76 63.97 -31.50 -22.75
C ALA A 76 64.40 -30.42 -23.75
N LEU A 77 63.65 -29.32 -23.91
CA LEU A 77 64.02 -28.26 -24.86
C LEU A 77 65.12 -27.32 -24.31
N GLN A 78 65.16 -27.11 -22.99
CA GLN A 78 66.16 -26.26 -22.35
C GLN A 78 67.50 -27.00 -22.21
N TRP A 79 67.46 -28.28 -21.82
CA TRP A 79 68.63 -29.17 -21.85
C TRP A 79 69.08 -29.47 -23.28
N ALA A 80 68.16 -29.69 -24.23
CA ALA A 80 68.55 -29.85 -25.63
C ALA A 80 69.17 -28.56 -26.19
N ALA A 81 68.68 -27.36 -25.85
CA ALA A 81 69.33 -26.12 -26.28
C ALA A 81 70.74 -25.96 -25.69
N GLU A 82 70.91 -26.28 -24.39
CA GLU A 82 72.20 -26.17 -23.68
C GLU A 82 73.21 -27.25 -24.12
N GLU A 83 72.73 -28.47 -24.39
CA GLU A 83 73.53 -29.59 -24.90
C GLU A 83 73.80 -29.46 -26.42
N ILE A 84 72.93 -28.76 -27.17
CA ILE A 84 73.14 -28.35 -28.56
C ILE A 84 74.12 -27.16 -28.66
N ASP A 85 74.13 -26.22 -27.72
CA ASP A 85 75.14 -25.14 -27.68
C ASP A 85 76.53 -25.72 -27.32
N LEU A 86 76.61 -26.63 -26.35
CA LEU A 86 77.84 -27.35 -26.00
C LEU A 86 78.36 -28.23 -27.15
N THR A 87 77.48 -28.91 -27.88
CA THR A 87 77.86 -29.70 -29.06
C THR A 87 78.13 -28.84 -30.30
N GLY A 88 77.51 -27.66 -30.39
CA GLY A 88 77.79 -26.63 -31.38
C GLY A 88 79.18 -26.00 -31.20
N GLU A 89 79.53 -25.60 -29.97
CA GLU A 89 80.88 -25.10 -29.63
C GLU A 89 81.95 -26.20 -29.83
N ALA A 90 81.67 -27.45 -29.42
CA ALA A 90 82.59 -28.56 -29.64
C ALA A 90 82.76 -28.91 -31.12
N ALA A 91 81.70 -28.77 -31.92
CA ALA A 91 81.75 -28.93 -33.38
C ALA A 91 82.52 -27.77 -34.05
N GLU A 92 82.35 -26.53 -33.61
CA GLU A 92 83.13 -25.37 -34.10
C GLU A 92 84.62 -25.55 -33.83
N LEU A 93 85.00 -25.95 -32.61
CA LEU A 93 86.40 -26.22 -32.26
C LEU A 93 87.00 -27.37 -33.08
N ALA A 94 86.21 -28.41 -33.36
CA ALA A 94 86.61 -29.54 -34.20
C ALA A 94 86.71 -29.17 -35.69
N ILE A 95 85.89 -28.24 -36.18
CA ILE A 95 85.91 -27.72 -37.55
C ILE A 95 87.07 -26.76 -37.77
N VAL A 96 87.30 -25.81 -36.86
CA VAL A 96 88.43 -24.86 -36.91
C VAL A 96 89.78 -25.58 -36.87
N ASN A 97 89.93 -26.59 -36.01
CA ASN A 97 91.14 -27.43 -36.00
C ASN A 97 91.32 -28.19 -37.33
N ARG A 98 90.23 -28.60 -37.99
CA ARG A 98 90.28 -29.33 -39.27
C ARG A 98 90.56 -28.44 -40.47
N GLU A 99 90.06 -27.20 -40.47
CA GLU A 99 90.44 -26.18 -41.46
C GLU A 99 91.94 -25.87 -41.37
N HIS A 100 92.47 -25.76 -40.15
CA HIS A 100 93.89 -25.57 -39.90
C HIS A 100 94.75 -26.76 -40.38
N GLU A 101 94.31 -28.01 -40.13
CA GLU A 101 94.98 -29.22 -40.63
C GLU A 101 94.92 -29.36 -42.17
N LEU A 102 93.80 -28.93 -42.79
CA LEU A 102 93.61 -28.91 -44.25
C LEU A 102 94.54 -27.90 -44.95
N ASP A 103 94.71 -26.72 -44.36
CA ASP A 103 95.61 -25.68 -44.87
C ASP A 103 97.09 -26.11 -44.79
N GLU A 104 97.49 -26.83 -43.74
CA GLU A 104 98.83 -27.43 -43.63
C GLU A 104 99.07 -28.51 -44.70
N LEU A 105 98.09 -29.37 -44.97
CA LEU A 105 98.22 -30.45 -45.96
C LEU A 105 98.31 -29.95 -47.41
N LEU A 106 97.56 -28.89 -47.75
CA LEU A 106 97.59 -28.26 -49.08
C LEU A 106 98.93 -27.56 -49.39
N ALA A 107 99.69 -27.14 -48.37
CA ALA A 107 100.99 -26.49 -48.51
C ALA A 107 102.16 -27.46 -48.84
N SER A 108 101.96 -28.78 -48.72
CA SER A 108 103.01 -29.77 -48.94
C SER A 108 103.28 -30.06 -50.43
N ARG A 109 104.57 -30.13 -50.82
CA ARG A 109 105.02 -30.04 -52.23
C ARG A 109 105.14 -31.38 -52.99
N ASN A 110 104.78 -32.52 -52.39
CA ASN A 110 105.04 -33.86 -52.95
C ASN A 110 103.80 -34.78 -52.97
N ILE A 111 102.64 -34.24 -53.35
CA ILE A 111 101.37 -34.99 -53.44
C ILE A 111 100.91 -35.06 -54.89
N ASP A 112 100.54 -36.27 -55.32
CA ASP A 112 100.05 -36.62 -56.66
C ASP A 112 98.78 -35.82 -57.02
N SER A 113 98.59 -35.53 -58.32
CA SER A 113 97.55 -34.58 -58.78
C SER A 113 96.11 -34.99 -58.39
N HIS A 114 95.86 -36.29 -58.27
CA HIS A 114 94.57 -36.85 -57.88
C HIS A 114 94.23 -36.60 -56.39
N MET A 115 95.22 -36.68 -55.50
CA MET A 115 95.02 -36.46 -54.07
C MET A 115 94.76 -34.98 -53.73
N LYS A 116 95.31 -34.04 -54.51
CA LYS A 116 95.00 -32.61 -54.37
C LYS A 116 93.56 -32.27 -54.75
N ASP A 117 93.00 -32.96 -55.75
CA ASP A 117 91.59 -32.78 -56.12
C ASP A 117 90.64 -33.38 -55.07
N LEU A 118 90.99 -34.53 -54.47
CA LEU A 118 90.24 -35.11 -53.36
C LEU A 118 90.24 -34.21 -52.11
N LEU A 119 91.39 -33.62 -51.74
CA LEU A 119 91.49 -32.69 -50.61
C LEU A 119 90.68 -31.40 -50.85
N LYS A 120 90.63 -30.90 -52.09
CA LYS A 120 89.76 -29.75 -52.44
C LYS A 120 88.28 -30.10 -52.38
N GLN A 121 87.90 -31.34 -52.72
CA GLN A 121 86.52 -31.80 -52.55
C GLN A 121 86.16 -31.93 -51.06
N TYR A 122 87.08 -32.41 -50.23
CA TYR A 122 86.91 -32.48 -48.78
C TYR A 122 86.79 -31.09 -48.14
N ALA A 123 87.63 -30.12 -48.53
CA ALA A 123 87.54 -28.73 -48.08
C ALA A 123 86.19 -28.08 -48.45
N LYS A 124 85.65 -28.38 -49.64
CA LYS A 124 84.31 -27.90 -50.05
C LYS A 124 83.21 -28.49 -49.18
N LEU A 125 83.28 -29.77 -48.84
CA LEU A 125 82.31 -30.45 -47.99
C LEU A 125 82.33 -29.92 -46.54
N VAL A 126 83.52 -29.65 -45.99
CA VAL A 126 83.67 -29.06 -44.64
C VAL A 126 83.04 -27.66 -44.61
N ASN A 127 83.36 -26.79 -45.58
CA ASN A 127 82.74 -25.46 -45.68
C ASN A 127 81.21 -25.53 -45.84
N GLU A 128 80.71 -26.50 -46.61
CA GLU A 128 79.28 -26.70 -46.77
C GLU A 128 78.61 -27.19 -45.48
N SER A 129 79.29 -28.02 -44.69
CA SER A 129 78.82 -28.48 -43.38
C SER A 129 78.76 -27.35 -42.35
N SER A 130 79.76 -26.47 -42.30
CA SER A 130 79.78 -25.28 -41.45
C SER A 130 78.67 -24.31 -41.81
N ARG A 131 78.44 -24.09 -43.12
CA ARG A 131 77.33 -23.28 -43.62
C ARG A 131 75.97 -23.83 -43.18
N ARG A 132 75.76 -25.15 -43.28
CA ARG A 132 74.52 -25.80 -42.82
C ARG A 132 74.35 -25.73 -41.30
N GLY A 133 75.43 -25.74 -40.52
CA GLY A 133 75.40 -25.54 -39.06
C GLY A 133 74.93 -24.14 -38.65
N LEU A 134 75.41 -23.10 -39.34
CA LEU A 134 74.94 -21.72 -39.15
C LEU A 134 73.47 -21.54 -39.58
N GLU A 135 73.06 -22.18 -40.68
CA GLU A 135 71.65 -22.21 -41.11
C GLU A 135 70.76 -22.94 -40.07
N LEU A 136 71.26 -23.98 -39.42
CA LEU A 136 70.57 -24.67 -38.32
C LEU A 136 70.40 -23.75 -37.10
N LYS A 137 71.47 -23.06 -36.69
CA LYS A 137 71.42 -22.17 -35.52
C LYS A 137 70.44 -21.01 -35.74
N THR A 138 70.51 -20.37 -36.90
CA THR A 138 69.60 -19.28 -37.26
C THR A 138 68.14 -19.74 -37.32
N THR A 139 67.88 -20.96 -37.82
CA THR A 139 66.51 -21.53 -37.81
C THR A 139 66.02 -21.89 -36.41
N MET A 140 66.90 -22.35 -35.51
CA MET A 140 66.57 -22.63 -34.11
C MET A 140 66.30 -21.34 -33.31
N GLU A 141 67.11 -20.29 -33.50
CA GLU A 141 66.88 -18.98 -32.88
C GLU A 141 65.54 -18.39 -33.34
N LEU A 142 65.21 -18.49 -34.62
CA LEU A 142 63.91 -18.09 -35.15
C LEU A 142 62.75 -18.92 -34.56
N PHE A 143 62.98 -20.22 -34.32
CA PHE A 143 62.00 -21.09 -33.69
C PHE A 143 61.72 -20.67 -32.23
N LEU A 144 62.76 -20.48 -31.42
CA LEU A 144 62.62 -20.01 -30.04
C LEU A 144 61.94 -18.63 -29.98
N ALA A 145 62.35 -17.70 -30.85
CA ALA A 145 61.71 -16.39 -30.97
C ALA A 145 60.22 -16.49 -31.36
N SER A 146 59.84 -17.46 -32.21
CA SER A 146 58.43 -17.71 -32.56
C SER A 146 57.63 -18.32 -31.41
N GLN A 147 58.26 -19.16 -30.60
CA GLN A 147 57.66 -19.80 -29.43
C GLN A 147 57.39 -18.76 -28.32
N GLU A 148 58.33 -17.85 -28.07
CA GLU A 148 58.14 -16.74 -27.13
C GLU A 148 56.98 -15.84 -27.56
N ARG A 149 56.88 -15.53 -28.86
CA ARG A 149 55.74 -14.78 -29.40
C ARG A 149 54.42 -15.53 -29.19
N TYR A 150 54.39 -16.84 -29.40
CA TYR A 150 53.21 -17.66 -29.16
C TYR A 150 52.76 -17.59 -27.69
N PHE A 151 53.65 -17.86 -26.74
CA PHE A 151 53.31 -17.80 -25.31
C PHE A 151 52.91 -16.38 -24.87
N GLY A 152 53.54 -15.35 -25.43
CA GLY A 152 53.13 -13.96 -25.24
C GLY A 152 51.69 -13.72 -25.67
N THR A 153 51.33 -14.14 -26.89
CA THR A 153 49.94 -13.99 -27.40
C THR A 153 48.92 -14.83 -26.62
N LEU A 154 49.31 -16.02 -26.13
CA LEU A 154 48.45 -16.88 -25.31
C LEU A 154 48.15 -16.23 -23.95
N GLY A 155 49.18 -15.70 -23.27
CA GLY A 155 49.01 -15.00 -22.00
C GLY A 155 48.14 -13.74 -22.13
N GLU A 156 48.26 -13.01 -23.25
CA GLU A 156 47.37 -11.90 -23.57
C GLU A 156 45.91 -12.36 -23.75
N ALA A 157 45.69 -13.48 -24.45
CA ALA A 157 44.36 -14.04 -24.66
C ALA A 157 43.71 -14.47 -23.34
N GLU A 158 44.43 -15.19 -22.47
CA GLU A 158 43.95 -15.58 -21.14
C GLU A 158 43.59 -14.36 -20.28
N ARG A 159 44.41 -13.30 -20.34
CA ARG A 159 44.13 -12.04 -19.64
C ARG A 159 42.85 -11.39 -20.15
N VAL A 160 42.66 -11.31 -21.47
CA VAL A 160 41.44 -10.74 -22.07
C VAL A 160 40.20 -11.55 -21.68
N VAL A 161 40.27 -12.88 -21.71
CA VAL A 161 39.16 -13.75 -21.27
C VAL A 161 38.83 -13.51 -19.80
N THR A 162 39.85 -13.46 -18.94
CA THR A 162 39.66 -13.19 -17.50
C THR A 162 39.06 -11.81 -17.24
N GLN A 163 39.55 -10.79 -17.96
CA GLN A 163 38.98 -9.44 -17.91
C GLN A 163 37.51 -9.42 -18.34
N PHE A 164 37.18 -10.14 -19.41
CA PHE A 164 35.81 -10.23 -19.90
C PHE A 164 34.87 -10.96 -18.93
N VAL A 165 35.31 -12.06 -18.31
CA VAL A 165 34.55 -12.76 -17.26
C VAL A 165 34.33 -11.84 -16.05
N THR A 166 35.36 -11.12 -15.62
CA THR A 166 35.27 -10.18 -14.50
C THR A 166 34.32 -9.02 -14.82
N TRP A 167 34.42 -8.47 -16.03
CA TRP A 167 33.53 -7.42 -16.53
C TRP A 167 32.07 -7.89 -16.57
N ARG A 168 31.81 -9.10 -17.07
CA ARG A 168 30.47 -9.73 -17.05
C ARG A 168 29.95 -9.89 -15.63
N LYS A 169 30.76 -10.37 -14.69
CA LYS A 169 30.36 -10.51 -13.28
C LYS A 169 30.02 -9.14 -12.65
N ARG A 170 30.84 -8.13 -12.90
CA ARG A 170 30.58 -6.75 -12.42
C ARG A 170 29.28 -6.20 -13.00
N ILE A 171 29.07 -6.32 -14.31
CA ILE A 171 27.83 -5.87 -14.97
C ILE A 171 26.62 -6.64 -14.45
N ALA A 172 26.71 -7.97 -14.32
CA ALA A 172 25.63 -8.79 -13.78
C ALA A 172 25.27 -8.35 -12.35
N GLY A 173 26.25 -8.03 -11.51
CA GLY A 173 26.05 -7.47 -10.17
C GLY A 173 25.36 -6.11 -10.20
N THR A 174 25.83 -5.17 -11.03
CA THR A 174 25.22 -3.83 -11.17
C THR A 174 23.79 -3.91 -11.69
N VAL A 175 23.54 -4.74 -12.72
CA VAL A 175 22.20 -4.94 -13.29
C VAL A 175 21.27 -5.58 -12.26
N SER A 176 21.76 -6.57 -11.50
CA SER A 176 20.96 -7.19 -10.43
C SER A 176 20.60 -6.17 -9.35
N LYS A 177 21.57 -5.36 -8.89
CA LYS A 177 21.33 -4.29 -7.92
C LYS A 177 20.28 -3.29 -8.43
N GLN A 178 20.43 -2.77 -9.65
CA GLN A 178 19.46 -1.84 -10.23
C GLN A 178 18.05 -2.46 -10.36
N ARG A 179 17.94 -3.77 -10.64
CA ARG A 179 16.65 -4.48 -10.65
C ARG A 179 16.03 -4.60 -9.26
N TYR A 180 16.84 -4.86 -8.23
CA TYR A 180 16.36 -4.86 -6.85
C TYR A 180 15.93 -3.48 -6.38
N ASP A 181 16.71 -2.44 -6.71
CA ASP A 181 16.36 -1.05 -6.41
C ASP A 181 15.03 -0.66 -7.08
N ASP A 182 14.85 -0.98 -8.38
CA ASP A 182 13.59 -0.75 -9.12
C ASP A 182 12.41 -1.55 -8.54
N LEU A 183 12.61 -2.83 -8.19
CA LEU A 183 11.59 -3.63 -7.51
C LEU A 183 11.17 -2.99 -6.19
N GLY A 184 12.14 -2.53 -5.38
CA GLY A 184 11.90 -1.83 -4.13
C GLY A 184 11.05 -0.57 -4.33
N TYR A 185 11.43 0.30 -5.28
CA TYR A 185 10.66 1.51 -5.58
C TYR A 185 9.23 1.21 -6.03
N ARG A 186 9.01 0.14 -6.80
CA ARG A 186 7.66 -0.26 -7.23
C ARG A 186 6.81 -0.72 -6.06
N ILE A 187 7.37 -1.50 -5.15
CA ILE A 187 6.66 -1.97 -3.96
C ILE A 187 6.27 -0.78 -3.09
N PHE A 188 7.23 0.07 -2.70
CA PHE A 188 6.94 1.24 -1.85
C PHE A 188 5.96 2.21 -2.49
N ARG A 189 6.01 2.39 -3.82
CA ARG A 189 5.05 3.24 -4.52
C ARG A 189 3.66 2.64 -4.50
N ASN A 190 3.53 1.33 -4.71
CA ASN A 190 2.23 0.68 -4.72
C ASN A 190 1.60 0.73 -3.32
N ASP A 191 2.39 0.45 -2.29
CA ASP A 191 2.02 0.53 -0.88
C ASP A 191 1.52 1.94 -0.51
N ALA A 192 2.32 2.98 -0.79
CA ALA A 192 1.93 4.36 -0.56
C ALA A 192 0.70 4.81 -1.36
N LEU A 193 0.43 4.22 -2.52
CA LEU A 193 -0.78 4.50 -3.31
C LEU A 193 -2.00 3.81 -2.71
N GLU A 194 -1.84 2.60 -2.18
CA GLU A 194 -2.90 1.85 -1.50
C GLU A 194 -3.33 2.59 -0.22
N ASP A 195 -2.38 2.95 0.64
CA ASP A 195 -2.62 3.77 1.84
C ASP A 195 -3.34 5.07 1.52
N TYR A 196 -2.90 5.74 0.43
CA TYR A 196 -3.52 6.99 -0.01
C TYR A 196 -4.98 6.79 -0.41
N HIS A 197 -5.28 5.75 -1.19
CA HIS A 197 -6.64 5.46 -1.63
C HIS A 197 -7.58 5.13 -0.47
N GLU A 198 -7.10 4.38 0.52
CA GLU A 198 -7.88 4.05 1.70
C GLU A 198 -8.18 5.30 2.56
N GLN A 199 -7.18 6.14 2.79
CA GLN A 199 -7.37 7.42 3.49
C GLN A 199 -8.29 8.37 2.73
N LEU A 200 -8.19 8.39 1.40
CA LEU A 200 -9.08 9.16 0.55
C LEU A 200 -10.52 8.68 0.64
N ASP A 201 -10.78 7.37 0.68
CA ASP A 201 -12.14 6.83 0.84
C ASP A 201 -12.75 7.29 2.17
N ILE A 202 -12.00 7.20 3.27
CA ILE A 202 -12.43 7.72 4.58
C ILE A 202 -12.75 9.22 4.50
N ALA A 203 -11.83 10.01 3.94
CA ALA A 203 -12.02 11.45 3.78
C ALA A 203 -13.29 11.76 2.97
N SER A 204 -13.49 11.07 1.85
CA SER A 204 -14.67 11.24 0.99
C SER A 204 -15.98 10.97 1.75
N ARG A 205 -16.01 9.96 2.62
CA ARG A 205 -17.18 9.63 3.46
C ARG A 205 -17.49 10.73 4.46
N TYR A 206 -16.49 11.28 5.15
CA TYR A 206 -16.70 12.41 6.05
C TYR A 206 -17.18 13.67 5.32
N VAL A 207 -16.59 13.97 4.16
CA VAL A 207 -17.01 15.10 3.32
C VAL A 207 -18.44 14.89 2.82
N PHE A 208 -18.82 13.66 2.47
CA PHE A 208 -20.18 13.30 2.10
C PHE A 208 -21.17 13.50 3.25
N LEU A 209 -20.82 13.08 4.48
CA LEU A 209 -21.65 13.32 5.67
C LEU A 209 -21.80 14.82 5.96
N ALA A 210 -20.74 15.60 5.80
CA ALA A 210 -20.81 17.05 5.94
C ALA A 210 -21.73 17.69 4.88
N ALA A 211 -21.65 17.23 3.63
CA ALA A 211 -22.53 17.69 2.55
C ALA A 211 -24.01 17.31 2.81
N LYS A 212 -24.27 16.13 3.40
CA LYS A 212 -25.62 15.73 3.82
C LYS A 212 -26.15 16.61 4.95
N ALA A 213 -25.33 16.94 5.95
CA ALA A 213 -25.71 17.87 7.00
C ALA A 213 -25.99 19.27 6.42
N TYR A 214 -25.16 19.74 5.49
CA TYR A 214 -25.38 21.00 4.78
C TYR A 214 -26.70 20.99 3.99
N ASP A 215 -27.00 19.94 3.21
CA ASP A 215 -28.25 19.84 2.46
C ASP A 215 -29.49 19.86 3.38
N TYR A 216 -29.41 19.16 4.52
CA TYR A 216 -30.49 19.14 5.52
C TYR A 216 -30.67 20.50 6.22
N GLU A 217 -29.58 21.18 6.59
CA GLU A 217 -29.66 22.48 7.26
C GLU A 217 -30.18 23.58 6.33
N THR A 218 -29.73 23.59 5.08
CA THR A 218 -30.11 24.62 4.10
C THR A 218 -31.50 24.35 3.50
N ASN A 219 -31.90 23.09 3.40
CA ASN A 219 -33.16 22.63 2.78
C ASN A 219 -33.43 23.19 1.38
N LEU A 220 -32.37 23.57 0.64
CA LEU A 220 -32.46 24.12 -0.71
C LEU A 220 -32.75 23.03 -1.74
N LEU A 221 -33.46 23.37 -2.82
CA LEU A 221 -33.82 22.41 -3.87
C LEU A 221 -32.76 22.40 -4.98
N GLY A 222 -32.44 21.23 -5.55
CA GLY A 222 -31.26 20.97 -6.39
C GLY A 222 -30.99 21.85 -7.62
N LEU A 223 -31.93 22.69 -8.07
CA LEU A 223 -31.67 23.71 -9.10
C LEU A 223 -30.95 24.95 -8.56
N ASP A 224 -30.96 25.15 -7.23
CA ASP A 224 -30.21 26.22 -6.59
C ASP A 224 -28.69 25.90 -6.64
N PRO A 225 -27.83 26.80 -7.14
CA PRO A 225 -26.38 26.63 -7.09
C PRO A 225 -25.81 26.43 -5.68
N LEU A 226 -26.57 26.81 -4.65
CA LEU A 226 -26.22 26.64 -3.24
C LEU A 226 -26.80 25.34 -2.64
N ALA A 227 -27.51 24.53 -3.42
CA ALA A 227 -28.09 23.26 -2.94
C ALA A 227 -27.01 22.21 -2.65
N GLY A 228 -27.20 21.48 -1.55
CA GLY A 228 -26.27 20.43 -1.13
C GLY A 228 -26.16 19.24 -2.09
N GLU A 229 -27.21 18.99 -2.88
CA GLU A 229 -27.27 17.86 -3.83
C GLU A 229 -26.15 17.91 -4.89
N GLN A 230 -25.77 19.10 -5.36
CA GLN A 230 -24.69 19.26 -6.33
C GLN A 230 -23.35 18.85 -5.74
N PHE A 231 -23.07 19.25 -4.50
CA PHE A 231 -21.85 18.87 -3.80
C PHE A 231 -21.75 17.35 -3.60
N LEU A 232 -22.84 16.67 -3.32
CA LEU A 232 -22.84 15.20 -3.20
C LEU A 232 -22.42 14.51 -4.50
N ALA A 233 -22.90 15.01 -5.64
CA ALA A 233 -22.50 14.48 -6.95
C ALA A 233 -21.04 14.80 -7.27
N ASP A 234 -20.56 15.98 -6.89
CA ASP A 234 -19.17 16.39 -7.11
C ASP A 234 -18.19 15.58 -6.25
N ILE A 235 -18.52 15.29 -4.98
CA ILE A 235 -17.68 14.48 -4.08
C ILE A 235 -17.41 13.10 -4.67
N VAL A 236 -18.42 12.46 -5.26
CA VAL A 236 -18.29 11.13 -5.88
C VAL A 236 -17.44 11.16 -7.16
N ARG A 237 -17.29 12.32 -7.80
CA ARG A 237 -16.47 12.49 -9.00
C ARG A 237 -15.00 12.76 -8.71
N GLU A 238 -14.66 13.25 -7.52
CA GLU A 238 -13.29 13.58 -7.15
C GLU A 238 -12.50 12.33 -6.75
N ASP A 239 -11.25 12.23 -7.19
CA ASP A 239 -10.33 11.12 -6.92
C ASP A 239 -9.07 11.54 -6.16
N HIS A 240 -9.05 12.77 -5.63
CA HIS A 240 -7.92 13.33 -4.89
C HIS A 240 -8.37 14.32 -3.80
N LEU A 241 -7.47 14.54 -2.83
CA LEU A 241 -7.73 15.43 -1.69
C LEU A 241 -7.84 16.91 -2.10
N GLY A 242 -7.00 17.38 -3.03
CA GLY A 242 -6.92 18.80 -3.38
C GLY A 242 -5.86 19.60 -2.61
N ALA A 243 -5.98 20.93 -2.65
CA ALA A 243 -4.97 21.84 -2.12
C ALA A 243 -5.32 22.42 -0.75
N PHE A 244 -4.30 22.53 0.11
CA PHE A 244 -4.37 23.20 1.41
C PHE A 244 -3.53 24.47 1.41
N ASP A 245 -3.94 25.45 2.19
CA ASP A 245 -3.12 26.62 2.49
C ASP A 245 -1.94 26.20 3.35
N VAL A 246 -0.73 26.55 2.90
CA VAL A 246 0.54 26.14 3.54
C VAL A 246 0.68 26.71 4.96
N ASN A 247 0.10 27.88 5.23
CA ASN A 247 0.24 28.58 6.50
C ASN A 247 -0.90 28.23 7.46
N THR A 248 -2.14 28.18 6.97
CA THR A 248 -3.32 27.96 7.83
C THR A 248 -3.76 26.50 7.91
N ARG A 249 -3.22 25.63 7.04
CA ARG A 249 -3.64 24.23 6.85
C ARG A 249 -5.14 24.08 6.55
N GLN A 250 -5.77 25.13 6.05
CA GLN A 250 -7.18 25.11 5.68
C GLN A 250 -7.35 24.72 4.20
N PRO A 251 -8.48 24.07 3.84
CA PRO A 251 -8.81 23.79 2.45
C PRO A 251 -8.94 25.07 1.61
N LEU A 252 -8.39 25.06 0.39
CA LEU A 252 -8.46 26.19 -0.54
C LEU A 252 -9.63 26.07 -1.52
N THR A 253 -10.42 27.13 -1.66
CA THR A 253 -11.62 27.19 -2.53
C THR A 253 -11.28 27.21 -4.03
N THR A 254 -10.10 27.71 -4.40
CA THR A 254 -9.66 27.89 -5.80
C THR A 254 -9.06 26.63 -6.43
N GLY A 255 -8.95 25.54 -5.67
CA GLY A 255 -8.41 24.26 -6.14
C GLY A 255 -9.44 23.31 -6.75
N SER A 256 -9.00 22.07 -6.94
CA SER A 256 -9.85 20.90 -7.25
C SER A 256 -9.79 19.90 -6.09
N GLY A 257 -10.56 18.81 -6.15
CA GLY A 257 -10.58 17.76 -5.13
C GLY A 257 -11.49 18.06 -3.95
N LEU A 258 -11.52 17.13 -3.00
CA LEU A 258 -12.39 17.17 -1.82
C LEU A 258 -12.23 18.47 -1.01
N CYS A 259 -11.02 19.00 -0.89
CA CYS A 259 -10.72 20.24 -0.18
C CYS A 259 -11.46 21.45 -0.76
N ALA A 260 -11.49 21.56 -2.10
CA ALA A 260 -12.16 22.67 -2.75
C ALA A 260 -13.68 22.61 -2.51
N ILE A 261 -14.25 21.40 -2.49
CA ILE A 261 -15.68 21.19 -2.20
C ILE A 261 -16.02 21.60 -0.77
N VAL A 262 -15.25 21.14 0.22
CA VAL A 262 -15.44 21.54 1.63
C VAL A 262 -15.32 23.05 1.81
N ALA A 263 -14.30 23.67 1.19
CA ALA A 263 -14.11 25.11 1.24
C ALA A 263 -15.31 25.86 0.63
N LYS A 264 -15.80 25.42 -0.53
CA LYS A 264 -17.00 26.01 -1.16
C LYS A 264 -18.24 25.88 -0.28
N MET A 265 -18.48 24.71 0.32
CA MET A 265 -19.61 24.52 1.25
C MET A 265 -19.53 25.47 2.44
N ARG A 266 -18.34 25.58 3.07
CA ARG A 266 -18.09 26.51 4.19
C ARG A 266 -18.33 27.95 3.76
N ASP A 267 -17.68 28.39 2.68
CA ASP A 267 -17.72 29.78 2.24
C ASP A 267 -19.15 30.17 1.84
N ASN A 268 -19.87 29.30 1.12
CA ASN A 268 -21.28 29.51 0.78
C ASN A 268 -22.17 29.59 2.03
N PHE A 269 -21.93 28.71 3.01
CA PHE A 269 -22.68 28.71 4.26
C PHE A 269 -22.47 30.03 5.02
N GLU A 270 -21.22 30.41 5.25
CA GLU A 270 -20.86 31.56 6.07
C GLU A 270 -21.27 32.89 5.44
N THR A 271 -21.10 33.04 4.12
CA THR A 271 -21.28 34.32 3.43
C THR A 271 -22.70 34.57 2.95
N ALA A 272 -23.36 33.56 2.38
CA ALA A 272 -24.66 33.73 1.73
C ALA A 272 -25.80 33.15 2.57
N ILE A 273 -25.69 31.89 2.97
CA ILE A 273 -26.84 31.16 3.54
C ILE A 273 -27.12 31.55 4.99
N LYS A 274 -26.10 31.60 5.84
CA LYS A 274 -26.26 31.92 7.26
C LYS A 274 -26.99 33.25 7.49
N PRO A 275 -26.67 34.35 6.80
CA PRO A 275 -27.47 35.57 6.90
C PRO A 275 -28.81 35.48 6.17
N ALA A 276 -28.89 34.86 4.98
CA ALA A 276 -30.11 34.86 4.17
C ALA A 276 -31.24 34.01 4.77
N LEU A 277 -30.92 32.86 5.38
CA LEU A 277 -31.89 31.95 6.00
C LEU A 277 -32.17 32.26 7.47
N GLY A 278 -31.66 33.39 7.99
CA GLY A 278 -31.99 33.84 9.35
C GLY A 278 -31.30 33.09 10.48
N PHE A 279 -30.29 32.26 10.21
CA PHE A 279 -29.52 31.56 11.26
C PHE A 279 -28.79 32.50 12.22
N LEU A 280 -28.58 33.77 11.84
CA LEU A 280 -28.01 34.80 12.71
C LEU A 280 -29.01 35.37 13.72
N SER A 281 -30.31 35.23 13.43
CA SER A 281 -31.40 35.79 14.23
C SER A 281 -32.53 34.75 14.37
N PRO A 282 -32.27 33.61 15.03
CA PRO A 282 -33.31 32.61 15.26
C PRO A 282 -34.42 33.19 16.13
N GLU A 283 -35.66 32.88 15.77
CA GLU A 283 -36.82 33.09 16.62
C GLU A 283 -36.94 31.91 17.56
N TYR A 284 -37.07 32.20 18.86
CA TYR A 284 -37.22 31.18 19.89
C TYR A 284 -38.68 31.10 20.30
N GLU A 285 -39.26 29.91 20.19
CA GLU A 285 -40.64 29.65 20.59
C GLU A 285 -40.68 28.43 21.51
N GLY A 286 -41.37 28.56 22.65
CA GLY A 286 -41.62 27.48 23.59
C GLY A 286 -43.12 27.27 23.71
N ASN A 287 -43.61 26.09 23.35
CA ASN A 287 -45.04 25.79 23.35
C ASN A 287 -45.33 24.37 23.87
N ALA A 288 -46.47 24.23 24.53
CA ALA A 288 -46.97 22.97 25.05
C ALA A 288 -48.23 22.55 24.26
N PHE A 289 -48.29 21.26 23.94
CA PHE A 289 -49.35 20.67 23.12
C PHE A 289 -50.02 19.53 23.86
N SER A 290 -51.34 19.62 24.06
CA SER A 290 -52.11 18.62 24.81
C SER A 290 -52.46 17.42 23.93
N LEU A 291 -52.08 16.20 24.33
CA LEU A 291 -52.54 15.00 23.63
C LEU A 291 -54.04 14.79 23.83
N ARG A 292 -54.58 15.00 25.04
CA ARG A 292 -56.01 14.80 25.30
C ARG A 292 -56.89 15.78 24.52
N TRP A 293 -56.62 17.08 24.62
CA TRP A 293 -57.45 18.13 24.02
C TRP A 293 -57.19 18.29 22.52
N GLU A 294 -55.93 18.39 22.09
CA GLU A 294 -55.61 18.79 20.71
C GLU A 294 -55.55 17.60 19.76
N LEU A 295 -54.97 16.48 20.19
CA LEU A 295 -54.87 15.27 19.35
C LEU A 295 -56.19 14.48 19.38
N PHE A 296 -56.68 14.10 20.57
CA PHE A 296 -57.86 13.24 20.73
C PHE A 296 -59.20 13.98 20.79
N ARG A 297 -59.21 15.32 20.89
CA ARG A 297 -60.43 16.14 20.98
C ARG A 297 -61.32 15.83 22.18
N ILE A 298 -60.71 15.46 23.30
CA ILE A 298 -61.40 15.17 24.56
C ILE A 298 -61.26 16.40 25.48
N PRO A 299 -62.36 17.00 25.97
CA PRO A 299 -62.32 18.09 26.94
C PRO A 299 -61.56 17.73 28.22
N LEU A 300 -60.93 18.73 28.83
CA LEU A 300 -60.16 18.59 30.09
C LEU A 300 -61.06 18.55 31.34
N ASP A 301 -62.37 18.67 31.17
CA ASP A 301 -63.33 18.58 32.28
C ASP A 301 -63.42 17.15 32.83
N SER A 302 -63.68 17.05 34.14
CA SER A 302 -63.71 15.77 34.85
C SER A 302 -64.82 14.83 34.38
N GLU A 303 -65.87 15.37 33.73
CA GLU A 303 -66.93 14.58 33.09
C GLU A 303 -66.40 13.65 31.98
N TYR A 304 -65.27 14.00 31.35
CA TYR A 304 -64.66 13.26 30.25
C TYR A 304 -63.44 12.43 30.67
N ASP A 305 -63.13 12.34 31.95
CA ASP A 305 -61.98 11.58 32.44
C ASP A 305 -62.09 10.09 32.12
N ALA A 306 -63.28 9.50 32.29
CA ALA A 306 -63.51 8.10 31.94
C ALA A 306 -63.30 7.82 30.43
N LEU A 307 -63.59 8.80 29.57
CA LEU A 307 -63.32 8.70 28.12
C LEU A 307 -61.81 8.76 27.85
N TRP A 308 -61.09 9.61 28.57
CA TRP A 308 -59.64 9.70 28.47
C TRP A 308 -58.94 8.41 28.94
N GLU A 309 -59.36 7.86 30.07
CA GLU A 309 -58.88 6.59 30.60
C GLU A 309 -59.09 5.44 29.60
N GLN A 310 -60.30 5.33 29.02
CA GLN A 310 -60.60 4.35 27.98
C GLN A 310 -59.76 4.55 26.72
N THR A 311 -59.45 5.80 26.38
CA THR A 311 -58.58 6.11 25.23
C THR A 311 -57.16 5.62 25.50
N LEU A 312 -56.59 5.90 26.67
CA LEU A 312 -55.25 5.42 27.04
C LEU A 312 -55.16 3.90 27.07
N GLN A 313 -56.20 3.21 27.56
CA GLN A 313 -56.26 1.74 27.57
C GLN A 313 -56.15 1.13 26.16
N GLN A 314 -56.68 1.79 25.13
CA GLN A 314 -56.59 1.30 23.75
C GLN A 314 -55.16 1.30 23.21
N PHE A 315 -54.26 2.07 23.81
CA PHE A 315 -52.85 2.17 23.43
C PHE A 315 -51.91 1.37 24.33
N VAL A 316 -52.45 0.59 25.27
CA VAL A 316 -51.67 -0.36 26.09
C VAL A 316 -51.28 -1.55 25.21
N VAL A 317 -49.99 -1.88 25.23
CA VAL A 317 -49.40 -3.06 24.60
C VAL A 317 -48.88 -3.97 25.71
N ASP A 318 -49.12 -5.28 25.57
CA ASP A 318 -48.71 -6.29 26.56
C ASP A 318 -47.19 -6.40 26.72
N ASP A 319 -46.44 -6.35 25.61
CA ASP A 319 -44.99 -6.25 25.61
C ASP A 319 -44.49 -5.20 24.60
N VAL A 320 -43.79 -4.18 25.11
CA VAL A 320 -43.15 -3.14 24.29
C VAL A 320 -42.11 -3.70 23.32
N GLN A 321 -41.53 -4.87 23.62
CA GLN A 321 -40.59 -5.53 22.71
C GLN A 321 -41.27 -6.00 21.43
N ASP A 322 -42.57 -6.28 21.41
CA ASP A 322 -43.26 -6.66 20.18
C ASP A 322 -43.39 -5.50 19.18
N VAL A 323 -43.18 -4.27 19.65
CA VAL A 323 -43.18 -3.07 18.81
C VAL A 323 -41.83 -2.95 18.09
N ALA A 324 -41.80 -3.31 16.80
CA ALA A 324 -40.59 -3.23 15.96
C ALA A 324 -39.93 -1.84 15.99
N ALA A 325 -40.72 -0.76 15.93
CA ALA A 325 -40.20 0.61 16.01
C ALA A 325 -39.48 0.91 17.33
N PHE A 326 -39.90 0.28 18.45
CA PHE A 326 -39.20 0.42 19.73
C PHE A 326 -37.85 -0.28 19.69
N LYS A 327 -37.77 -1.51 19.16
CA LYS A 327 -36.51 -2.26 19.02
C LYS A 327 -35.47 -1.55 18.17
N ASP A 328 -35.92 -0.96 17.07
CA ASP A 328 -35.03 -0.29 16.10
C ASP A 328 -34.49 1.04 16.61
N HIS A 329 -35.32 1.80 17.34
CA HIS A 329 -34.99 3.18 17.71
C HIS A 329 -34.68 3.39 19.19
N CYS A 330 -35.15 2.54 20.11
CA CYS A 330 -35.01 2.74 21.56
C CYS A 330 -34.05 1.73 22.19
N LEU A 331 -33.38 2.14 23.26
CA LEU A 331 -32.56 1.26 24.09
C LEU A 331 -33.38 0.79 25.29
N ALA A 332 -33.68 -0.50 25.34
CA ALA A 332 -34.35 -1.11 26.49
C ALA A 332 -33.36 -1.32 27.66
N PRO A 333 -33.59 -0.75 28.86
CA PRO A 333 -32.69 -0.90 30.00
C PRO A 333 -32.80 -2.28 30.68
N TRP A 334 -33.85 -3.06 30.41
CA TRP A 334 -34.15 -4.37 31.00
C TRP A 334 -33.61 -5.57 30.21
N GLY A 335 -32.45 -5.41 29.56
CA GLY A 335 -31.81 -6.50 28.79
C GLY A 335 -31.15 -7.55 29.68
N GLY A 336 -31.88 -8.60 30.06
CA GLY A 336 -31.37 -9.76 30.81
C GLY A 336 -32.23 -11.02 30.62
N SER A 337 -31.72 -12.20 31.00
CA SER A 337 -32.35 -13.53 30.79
C SER A 337 -33.68 -13.76 31.54
N GLU A 338 -34.14 -12.79 32.32
CA GLU A 338 -35.42 -12.83 33.04
C GLU A 338 -36.36 -11.79 32.42
N VAL A 339 -36.72 -12.01 31.15
CA VAL A 339 -37.67 -11.14 30.44
C VAL A 339 -39.08 -11.47 30.92
N HIS A 340 -39.55 -10.73 31.90
CA HIS A 340 -40.99 -10.58 32.14
C HIS A 340 -41.58 -9.69 31.04
N GLU A 341 -42.81 -9.99 30.60
CA GLU A 341 -43.58 -9.13 29.69
C GLU A 341 -43.56 -7.68 30.21
N GLN A 342 -43.22 -6.73 29.33
CA GLN A 342 -43.07 -5.32 29.70
C GLN A 342 -44.21 -4.51 29.10
N PRO A 343 -45.35 -4.41 29.80
CA PRO A 343 -46.48 -3.67 29.29
C PRO A 343 -46.14 -2.18 29.26
N ALA A 344 -46.62 -1.50 28.21
CA ALA A 344 -46.36 -0.10 27.99
C ALA A 344 -47.51 0.57 27.24
N ILE A 345 -47.69 1.87 27.45
CA ILE A 345 -48.55 2.69 26.58
C ILE A 345 -47.70 3.18 25.41
N VAL A 346 -48.15 2.91 24.18
CA VAL A 346 -47.45 3.32 22.95
C VAL A 346 -48.35 4.22 22.12
N LEU A 347 -48.03 5.51 22.12
CA LEU A 347 -48.76 6.54 21.36
C LEU A 347 -47.95 6.93 20.13
N ARG A 348 -48.60 6.93 18.97
CA ARG A 348 -48.00 7.34 17.69
C ARG A 348 -48.87 8.38 17.03
N PHE A 349 -48.26 9.48 16.60
CA PHE A 349 -49.00 10.57 15.98
C PHE A 349 -48.11 11.36 15.01
N PRO A 350 -48.67 11.86 13.91
CA PRO A 350 -47.99 12.83 13.05
C PRO A 350 -48.03 14.22 13.69
N THR A 351 -47.10 15.08 13.28
CA THR A 351 -47.18 16.52 13.54
C THR A 351 -47.20 17.25 12.20
N VAL A 352 -47.88 18.40 12.15
CA VAL A 352 -48.07 19.16 10.90
C VAL A 352 -47.99 20.66 11.17
N ILE A 353 -47.20 21.36 10.36
CA ILE A 353 -47.14 22.82 10.34
C ILE A 353 -47.84 23.31 9.07
N ALA A 354 -49.13 23.62 9.18
CA ALA A 354 -49.94 24.09 8.06
C ALA A 354 -50.96 25.15 8.48
N PRO A 355 -51.30 26.10 7.60
CA PRO A 355 -52.32 27.09 7.88
C PRO A 355 -53.66 26.45 8.27
N GLY A 356 -54.30 26.97 9.33
CA GLY A 356 -55.63 26.53 9.76
C GLY A 356 -55.68 25.15 10.42
N LYS A 357 -54.52 24.56 10.73
CA LYS A 357 -54.41 23.30 11.48
C LYS A 357 -53.73 23.53 12.82
N ASN A 358 -54.04 22.67 13.79
CA ASN A 358 -53.26 22.56 15.03
C ASN A 358 -52.00 21.73 14.81
N PHE A 359 -51.17 21.62 15.85
CA PHE A 359 -49.90 20.89 15.82
C PHE A 359 -50.01 19.44 15.35
N PHE A 360 -51.11 18.75 15.66
CA PHE A 360 -51.35 17.35 15.29
C PHE A 360 -52.03 17.18 13.92
N GLY A 361 -52.31 18.29 13.22
CA GLY A 361 -52.91 18.27 11.88
C GLY A 361 -54.44 18.26 11.83
N ASN A 362 -55.11 18.36 12.98
CA ASN A 362 -56.55 18.57 13.10
C ASN A 362 -56.90 20.02 12.71
N ALA A 363 -58.17 20.28 12.35
CA ALA A 363 -58.63 21.65 12.10
C ALA A 363 -58.46 22.50 13.36
N LEU A 364 -57.90 23.71 13.22
CA LEU A 364 -57.57 24.58 14.34
C LEU A 364 -58.83 24.97 15.12
N GLY A 365 -58.89 24.59 16.40
CA GLY A 365 -59.96 24.89 17.34
C GLY A 365 -59.58 25.97 18.36
N THR A 366 -60.52 26.31 19.23
CA THR A 366 -60.27 27.22 20.35
C THR A 366 -59.34 26.57 21.37
N GLY A 367 -58.32 27.31 21.83
CA GLY A 367 -57.35 26.80 22.81
C GLY A 367 -56.32 25.81 22.24
N ASP A 368 -56.31 25.59 20.93
CA ASP A 368 -55.28 24.80 20.26
C ASP A 368 -54.01 25.63 20.05
N SER A 369 -52.87 24.95 20.10
CA SER A 369 -51.56 25.53 19.77
C SER A 369 -51.14 25.12 18.35
N ASN A 370 -50.43 26.02 17.66
CA ASN A 370 -49.81 25.73 16.37
C ASN A 370 -48.51 26.51 16.19
N PHE A 371 -47.68 26.02 15.27
CA PHE A 371 -46.51 26.77 14.79
C PHE A 371 -46.87 27.54 13.51
N SER A 372 -46.23 28.69 13.33
CA SER A 372 -46.40 29.51 12.13
C SER A 372 -45.84 28.81 10.89
N SER A 373 -46.67 28.63 9.87
CA SER A 373 -46.24 28.07 8.57
C SER A 373 -45.46 29.05 7.69
N SER A 374 -45.26 30.28 8.15
CA SER A 374 -44.49 31.31 7.43
C SER A 374 -42.98 31.09 7.56
N HIS A 375 -42.52 30.34 8.57
CA HIS A 375 -41.14 29.92 8.69
C HIS A 375 -40.89 28.73 7.77
N PHE A 376 -39.72 28.71 7.11
CA PHE A 376 -39.36 27.61 6.21
C PHE A 376 -39.11 26.30 6.99
N ALA A 377 -38.55 26.41 8.20
CA ALA A 377 -38.32 25.28 9.11
C ALA A 377 -38.47 25.72 10.57
N THR A 378 -39.05 24.84 11.38
CA THR A 378 -39.10 24.94 12.84
C THR A 378 -38.36 23.72 13.38
N LYS A 379 -37.21 23.94 14.03
CA LYS A 379 -36.33 22.87 14.49
C LYS A 379 -36.40 22.72 16.00
N VAL A 380 -36.31 21.50 16.48
CA VAL A 380 -36.28 21.21 17.91
C VAL A 380 -34.95 21.69 18.48
N ARG A 381 -34.99 22.51 19.54
CA ARG A 381 -33.81 22.82 20.36
C ARG A 381 -33.75 21.91 21.57
N ARG A 382 -34.87 21.77 22.27
CA ARG A 382 -35.10 20.80 23.36
C ARG A 382 -36.57 20.40 23.37
N TYR A 383 -36.87 19.25 23.96
CA TYR A 383 -38.24 18.81 24.17
C TYR A 383 -38.40 18.19 25.55
N ASP A 384 -39.64 18.11 26.02
CA ASP A 384 -40.01 17.44 27.26
C ASP A 384 -41.44 16.88 27.17
N ILE A 385 -41.78 15.96 28.07
CA ILE A 385 -43.17 15.50 28.27
C ILE A 385 -43.60 15.87 29.67
N TRP A 386 -44.74 16.55 29.75
CA TRP A 386 -45.34 16.99 30.99
C TRP A 386 -46.56 16.14 31.30
N LEU A 387 -46.62 15.65 32.53
CA LEU A 387 -47.67 14.76 33.00
C LEU A 387 -48.57 15.50 33.99
N SER A 388 -49.78 15.85 33.55
CA SER A 388 -50.74 16.59 34.36
C SER A 388 -51.42 15.68 35.38
N ASN A 389 -51.40 16.09 36.65
CA ASN A 389 -51.95 15.33 37.79
C ASN A 389 -51.20 14.02 38.09
N TYR A 390 -49.93 13.93 37.69
CA TYR A 390 -49.10 12.78 38.02
C TYR A 390 -48.79 12.74 39.52
N ALA A 391 -49.20 11.66 40.20
CA ALA A 391 -48.90 11.40 41.62
C ALA A 391 -49.27 12.56 42.58
N ASN A 392 -50.40 13.24 42.34
CA ASN A 392 -50.83 14.44 43.08
C ASN A 392 -51.44 14.16 44.47
N THR A 393 -51.65 12.89 44.85
CA THR A 393 -52.20 12.52 46.17
C THR A 393 -51.10 12.15 47.17
N SER A 394 -51.32 12.48 48.44
CA SER A 394 -50.41 12.22 49.58
C SER A 394 -50.15 10.73 49.87
N ASN A 395 -50.83 9.85 49.14
CA ASN A 395 -50.56 8.43 49.06
C ASN A 395 -50.34 8.13 47.58
N THR A 396 -49.12 8.36 47.10
CA THR A 396 -48.69 8.04 45.73
C THR A 396 -49.30 6.70 45.34
N ALA A 397 -50.00 6.61 44.21
CA ALA A 397 -50.69 5.39 43.74
C ALA A 397 -49.73 4.23 43.39
N GLY A 398 -48.71 3.97 44.23
CA GLY A 398 -47.56 3.11 43.95
C GLY A 398 -46.57 3.68 42.95
N LEU A 399 -46.81 4.87 42.40
CA LEU A 399 -46.02 5.42 41.29
C LEU A 399 -44.65 5.97 41.71
N ALA A 400 -43.67 5.84 40.82
CA ALA A 400 -42.34 6.37 40.98
C ALA A 400 -42.37 7.91 40.92
N LYS A 401 -41.58 8.58 41.77
CA LYS A 401 -41.49 10.05 41.77
C LYS A 401 -40.94 10.63 40.45
N THR A 402 -40.09 9.87 39.76
CA THR A 402 -39.43 10.27 38.52
C THR A 402 -39.85 9.33 37.39
N PRO A 403 -41.00 9.57 36.74
CA PRO A 403 -41.43 8.74 35.62
C PRO A 403 -40.45 8.87 34.46
N ARG A 404 -39.97 7.73 33.94
CA ARG A 404 -39.08 7.70 32.78
C ARG A 404 -39.79 7.13 31.56
N LEU A 405 -39.70 7.85 30.44
CA LEU A 405 -40.37 7.51 29.20
C LEU A 405 -39.48 7.75 27.98
N TYR A 406 -39.96 7.34 26.81
CA TYR A 406 -39.31 7.59 25.53
C TYR A 406 -40.16 8.53 24.70
N PHE A 407 -39.50 9.45 24.01
CA PHE A 407 -40.10 10.28 22.97
C PHE A 407 -39.13 10.36 21.80
N VAL A 408 -39.55 9.79 20.68
CA VAL A 408 -38.64 9.50 19.57
C VAL A 408 -39.31 9.86 18.24
N PRO A 409 -38.61 10.59 17.35
CA PRO A 409 -39.07 10.78 15.99
C PRO A 409 -38.72 9.55 15.14
N ILE A 410 -39.73 8.76 14.79
CA ILE A 410 -39.56 7.53 13.99
C ILE A 410 -39.86 7.76 12.50
N GLY A 411 -40.61 8.81 12.18
CA GLY A 411 -40.94 9.20 10.82
C GLY A 411 -39.89 10.09 10.15
N ARG A 412 -40.28 10.63 8.99
CA ARG A 412 -39.48 11.55 8.19
C ARG A 412 -39.69 12.98 8.64
N ASP A 413 -38.61 13.73 8.73
CA ASP A 413 -38.66 15.17 8.99
C ASP A 413 -39.18 15.88 7.74
N VAL A 414 -40.03 16.89 7.96
CA VAL A 414 -40.64 17.68 6.89
C VAL A 414 -40.24 19.13 7.09
N MET A 415 -39.74 19.77 6.03
CA MET A 415 -39.38 21.19 6.05
C MET A 415 -39.80 21.82 4.73
N ARG A 416 -40.14 23.10 4.74
CA ARG A 416 -40.49 23.83 3.51
C ARG A 416 -39.21 24.33 2.87
N VAL A 417 -39.11 24.21 1.55
CA VAL A 417 -38.00 24.80 0.81
C VAL A 417 -38.05 26.32 1.01
N PRO A 418 -36.93 26.98 1.37
CA PRO A 418 -36.89 28.42 1.58
C PRO A 418 -36.89 29.17 0.23
N THR A 419 -38.02 29.16 -0.47
CA THR A 419 -38.24 29.88 -1.74
C THR A 419 -39.28 30.99 -1.60
N ILE A 420 -39.39 31.84 -2.63
CA ILE A 420 -40.31 32.99 -2.68
C ILE A 420 -41.80 32.57 -2.70
N ASP A 421 -42.12 31.38 -3.21
CA ASP A 421 -43.49 30.80 -3.21
C ASP A 421 -43.67 29.94 -1.93
N PRO A 422 -44.86 29.83 -1.31
CA PRO A 422 -45.18 28.86 -0.25
C PRO A 422 -44.54 27.50 -0.52
N GLY A 423 -43.38 27.30 0.12
CA GLY A 423 -42.43 26.27 -0.28
C GLY A 423 -43.07 24.89 -0.23
N GLN A 424 -42.83 24.11 -1.28
CA GLN A 424 -43.20 22.69 -1.28
C GLN A 424 -42.53 21.99 -0.09
N PRO A 425 -43.24 21.07 0.59
CA PRO A 425 -42.64 20.28 1.66
C PRO A 425 -41.59 19.32 1.08
N ARG A 426 -40.40 19.32 1.67
CA ARG A 426 -39.33 18.35 1.42
C ARG A 426 -39.27 17.36 2.60
N TYR A 427 -39.13 16.09 2.28
CA TYR A 427 -39.10 15.00 3.26
C TYR A 427 -37.69 14.46 3.43
N TRP A 428 -37.29 14.26 4.68
CA TRP A 428 -35.95 13.84 5.07
C TRP A 428 -35.99 12.58 5.92
N ASN A 429 -35.22 11.58 5.51
CA ASN A 429 -34.96 10.42 6.35
C ASN A 429 -33.68 10.65 7.13
N VAL A 430 -33.80 11.26 8.31
CA VAL A 430 -32.66 11.57 9.17
C VAL A 430 -32.39 10.37 10.07
N LEU A 431 -31.15 9.90 10.11
CA LEU A 431 -30.72 8.80 10.97
C LEU A 431 -29.72 9.32 11.99
N ASP A 432 -29.92 9.03 13.27
CA ASP A 432 -28.90 9.24 14.30
C ASP A 432 -27.89 8.09 14.20
N GLN A 433 -26.67 8.39 13.77
CA GLN A 433 -25.62 7.41 13.53
C GLN A 433 -24.39 7.69 14.39
N ILE A 434 -23.72 6.63 14.83
CA ILE A 434 -22.43 6.77 15.52
C ILE A 434 -21.38 7.12 14.48
N LEU A 435 -20.77 8.29 14.64
CA LEU A 435 -19.59 8.63 13.85
C LEU A 435 -18.37 7.87 14.41
N PRO A 436 -17.58 7.23 13.55
CA PRO A 436 -16.28 6.68 13.94
C PRO A 436 -15.39 7.77 14.56
N LEU A 437 -14.57 7.36 15.53
CA LEU A 437 -13.64 8.28 16.19
C LEU A 437 -12.62 8.81 15.16
N PRO A 438 -12.40 10.13 15.09
CA PRO A 438 -11.56 10.73 14.05
C PRO A 438 -10.05 10.49 14.23
N PHE A 439 -9.60 10.13 15.44
CA PHE A 439 -8.19 9.91 15.76
C PHE A 439 -8.03 8.67 16.66
N PRO A 440 -8.23 7.46 16.14
CA PRO A 440 -7.99 6.26 16.93
C PRO A 440 -6.49 6.05 17.23
N MET A 441 -5.59 6.74 16.51
CA MET A 441 -4.14 6.45 16.52
C MET A 441 -3.25 7.68 16.61
N GLN A 442 -2.05 7.47 17.18
CA GLN A 442 -1.00 8.48 17.32
C GLN A 442 0.10 8.24 16.26
N LEU A 443 0.76 9.31 15.80
CA LEU A 443 1.78 9.27 14.74
C LEU A 443 2.94 8.27 15.00
N GLY A 444 3.20 7.89 16.26
CA GLY A 444 4.19 6.87 16.60
C GLY A 444 3.77 5.44 16.22
N GLU A 445 2.48 5.14 16.20
CA GLU A 445 1.95 3.80 15.88
C GLU A 445 2.01 3.53 14.37
N LEU A 446 1.91 4.58 13.54
CA LEU A 446 2.09 4.55 12.07
C LEU A 446 3.51 4.16 11.62
N LEU A 447 4.53 4.44 12.44
CA LEU A 447 5.93 4.21 12.07
C LEU A 447 6.41 2.80 12.41
N ASP A 448 5.77 2.14 13.37
CA ASP A 448 6.15 0.82 13.89
C ASP A 448 5.28 -0.32 13.35
N ASN A 449 4.10 -0.03 12.75
CA ASN A 449 3.20 -1.05 12.22
C ASN A 449 3.36 -1.25 10.71
N GLN A 450 3.94 -2.38 10.31
CA GLN A 450 4.13 -2.78 8.91
C GLN A 450 2.89 -3.43 8.27
N ASP A 451 1.91 -3.87 9.07
CA ASP A 451 0.67 -4.50 8.62
C ASP A 451 -0.52 -3.54 8.84
N TRP A 452 -0.30 -2.26 8.51
CA TRP A 452 -1.29 -1.21 8.67
C TRP A 452 -2.50 -1.45 7.77
N ASP A 453 -3.68 -1.61 8.37
CA ASP A 453 -4.96 -1.66 7.66
C ASP A 453 -5.82 -0.47 8.10
N VAL A 454 -6.04 0.47 7.17
CA VAL A 454 -6.78 1.69 7.41
C VAL A 454 -8.21 1.41 7.89
N TRP A 455 -8.83 0.30 7.49
CA TRP A 455 -10.20 -0.03 7.88
C TRP A 455 -10.28 -0.54 9.32
N SER A 456 -9.54 -1.58 9.68
CA SER A 456 -9.63 -2.17 11.02
C SER A 456 -9.12 -1.22 12.12
N GLU A 457 -8.15 -0.37 11.81
CA GLU A 457 -7.56 0.53 12.79
C GLU A 457 -8.34 1.86 12.94
N ASN A 458 -8.96 2.37 11.87
CA ASN A 458 -9.86 3.53 11.99
C ASN A 458 -11.29 3.17 12.43
N PHE A 459 -11.70 1.94 12.17
CA PHE A 459 -13.02 1.42 12.49
C PHE A 459 -12.87 0.14 13.31
N GLY A 460 -12.70 0.28 14.63
CA GLY A 460 -12.79 -0.87 15.52
C GLY A 460 -14.10 -1.64 15.32
N ALA A 461 -14.16 -2.90 15.75
CA ALA A 461 -15.28 -3.83 15.50
C ALA A 461 -16.70 -3.33 15.87
N GLN A 462 -16.83 -2.18 16.55
CA GLN A 462 -18.10 -1.55 16.94
C GLN A 462 -18.37 -0.18 16.31
N SER A 463 -17.39 0.46 15.67
CA SER A 463 -17.54 1.80 15.07
C SER A 463 -17.75 1.68 13.57
N SER A 464 -18.98 1.40 13.15
CA SER A 464 -19.36 1.42 11.74
C SER A 464 -20.22 2.64 11.46
N PHE A 465 -20.03 3.29 10.31
CA PHE A 465 -20.96 4.30 9.77
C PHE A 465 -22.41 3.79 9.61
N ILE A 466 -22.64 2.49 9.80
CA ILE A 466 -23.95 1.84 9.68
C ILE A 466 -24.69 1.82 11.03
N THR A 467 -23.98 1.87 12.17
CA THR A 467 -24.59 1.70 13.49
C THR A 467 -25.43 2.92 13.86
N ARG A 468 -26.73 2.70 14.10
CA ARG A 468 -27.64 3.74 14.59
C ARG A 468 -27.51 3.91 16.09
N ASN A 469 -27.50 5.16 16.54
CA ASN A 469 -27.73 5.47 17.94
C ASN A 469 -29.18 5.19 18.28
N ARG A 470 -29.39 4.47 19.39
CA ARG A 470 -30.72 4.25 19.95
C ARG A 470 -30.99 5.26 21.07
N TYR A 471 -32.22 5.73 21.15
CA TYR A 471 -32.67 6.68 22.15
C TYR A 471 -32.80 6.01 23.51
N GLY A 472 -32.17 6.61 24.53
CA GLY A 472 -32.39 6.24 25.93
C GLY A 472 -33.68 6.87 26.45
N ASP A 473 -34.17 6.35 27.57
CA ASP A 473 -35.27 6.96 28.30
C ASP A 473 -34.84 8.29 28.95
N PHE A 474 -35.80 9.14 29.24
CA PHE A 474 -35.58 10.37 30.01
C PHE A 474 -36.70 10.58 31.01
N SER A 475 -36.42 11.37 32.05
CA SER A 475 -37.42 11.70 33.06
C SER A 475 -38.42 12.70 32.49
N ALA A 476 -39.70 12.35 32.50
CA ALA A 476 -40.77 13.31 32.26
C ALA A 476 -40.95 14.23 33.47
N THR A 477 -41.52 15.40 33.23
CA THR A 477 -41.84 16.38 34.26
C THR A 477 -43.26 16.12 34.80
N PRO A 478 -43.42 15.67 36.06
CA PRO A 478 -44.72 15.63 36.70
C PRO A 478 -45.16 17.06 37.03
N LEU A 479 -46.32 17.47 36.53
CA LEU A 479 -46.97 18.71 36.92
C LEU A 479 -47.89 18.42 38.10
N SER A 480 -47.38 18.64 39.31
CA SER A 480 -48.26 18.87 40.47
C SER A 480 -48.97 20.20 40.23
N ARG A 481 -50.28 20.25 40.52
CA ARG A 481 -51.13 21.45 40.47
C ARG A 481 -50.31 22.73 40.65
N ILE A 482 -50.22 23.52 39.59
CA ILE A 482 -49.60 24.84 39.59
C ILE A 482 -50.13 25.59 40.81
N GLU A 483 -49.24 26.00 41.70
CA GLU A 483 -49.67 26.76 42.87
C GLU A 483 -50.33 28.05 42.39
N GLU A 484 -51.42 28.43 43.05
CA GLU A 484 -52.26 29.57 42.68
C GLU A 484 -51.41 30.86 42.67
N GLY A 485 -51.02 31.32 41.47
CA GLY A 485 -50.15 32.49 41.28
C GLY A 485 -48.92 32.28 40.38
N GLU A 486 -48.61 31.04 39.97
CA GLU A 486 -47.57 30.79 38.97
C GLU A 486 -48.13 30.94 37.54
N THR A 487 -47.61 31.91 36.78
CA THR A 487 -47.86 32.06 35.34
C THR A 487 -47.02 31.04 34.55
N TRP A 488 -47.45 30.67 33.34
CA TRP A 488 -46.68 29.79 32.43
C TRP A 488 -45.23 30.24 32.22
N GLU A 489 -44.98 31.54 32.26
CA GLU A 489 -43.65 32.15 32.20
C GLU A 489 -42.76 31.79 33.41
N ASN A 490 -43.35 31.50 34.59
CA ASN A 490 -42.62 31.10 35.80
C ASN A 490 -42.31 29.60 35.87
N ILE A 491 -42.99 28.78 35.06
CA ILE A 491 -42.78 27.32 34.93
C ILE A 491 -41.70 27.02 33.89
N ILE A 492 -41.44 27.91 32.92
CA ILE A 492 -40.32 27.73 31.98
C ILE A 492 -39.01 28.20 32.65
N ARG A 493 -38.66 27.65 33.83
CA ARG A 493 -37.35 27.86 34.45
C ARG A 493 -36.30 26.95 33.80
N PRO A 494 -35.01 27.33 33.80
CA PRO A 494 -33.90 26.48 33.32
C PRO A 494 -33.66 25.18 34.13
N ASN A 495 -34.55 24.81 35.05
CA ASN A 495 -34.39 23.66 35.96
C ASN A 495 -35.22 22.42 35.58
N TYR A 496 -35.97 22.45 34.48
CA TYR A 496 -36.68 21.26 33.99
C TYR A 496 -35.72 20.40 33.15
N VAL A 497 -35.78 19.09 33.36
CA VAL A 497 -34.90 18.10 32.71
C VAL A 497 -35.34 17.93 31.26
N ALA A 498 -35.02 18.91 30.41
CA ALA A 498 -35.34 18.85 29.00
C ALA A 498 -34.31 18.00 28.23
N ASN A 499 -34.79 17.20 27.28
CA ASN A 499 -33.95 16.34 26.47
C ASN A 499 -33.53 17.05 25.18
N SER A 500 -32.26 16.91 24.79
CA SER A 500 -31.66 17.48 23.58
C SER A 500 -31.30 16.43 22.52
N ARG A 501 -31.74 15.18 22.68
CA ARG A 501 -31.42 14.09 21.74
C ARG A 501 -32.01 14.25 20.34
N ALA A 502 -33.01 15.11 20.16
CA ALA A 502 -33.59 15.43 18.85
C ALA A 502 -33.24 16.86 18.39
N THR A 503 -32.23 17.51 18.98
CA THR A 503 -31.83 18.86 18.58
C THR A 503 -31.49 18.92 17.10
N GLY A 504 -32.02 19.93 16.40
CA GLY A 504 -31.85 20.14 14.96
C GLY A 504 -32.83 19.36 14.07
N ARG A 505 -33.57 18.38 14.61
CA ARG A 505 -34.65 17.71 13.87
C ARG A 505 -35.84 18.62 13.67
N SER A 506 -36.58 18.42 12.59
CA SER A 506 -37.80 19.19 12.34
C SER A 506 -38.90 18.80 13.34
N VAL A 507 -39.57 19.81 13.89
CA VAL A 507 -40.76 19.60 14.73
C VAL A 507 -41.91 19.01 13.89
N TRP A 508 -41.97 19.36 12.60
CA TRP A 508 -42.85 18.73 11.63
C TRP A 508 -42.27 17.39 11.21
N ASN A 509 -42.85 16.29 11.69
CA ASN A 509 -42.47 14.93 11.37
C ASN A 509 -43.70 14.09 11.02
N THR A 510 -43.53 13.13 10.10
CA THR A 510 -44.61 12.24 9.70
C THR A 510 -45.09 11.30 10.82
N GLU A 511 -44.25 10.98 11.80
CA GLU A 511 -44.60 10.11 12.91
C GLU A 511 -43.64 10.31 14.11
N TRP A 512 -44.21 10.73 15.23
CA TRP A 512 -43.58 10.68 16.54
C TRP A 512 -44.11 9.49 17.32
N MET A 513 -43.28 8.93 18.19
CA MET A 513 -43.64 7.83 19.09
C MET A 513 -43.31 8.21 20.54
N VAL A 514 -44.33 8.14 21.40
CA VAL A 514 -44.20 8.22 22.85
C VAL A 514 -44.40 6.82 23.41
N VAL A 515 -43.48 6.37 24.27
CA VAL A 515 -43.59 5.09 24.97
C VAL A 515 -43.48 5.32 26.46
N ILE A 516 -44.47 4.87 27.21
CA ILE A 516 -44.52 4.95 28.67
C ILE A 516 -44.47 3.50 29.21
N PRO A 517 -43.29 3.00 29.60
CA PRO A 517 -43.15 1.64 30.14
C PRO A 517 -43.69 1.55 31.57
N GLY A 518 -44.48 0.51 31.87
CA GLY A 518 -45.02 0.29 33.22
C GLY A 518 -43.92 0.10 34.29
N ILE A 519 -42.82 -0.56 33.93
CA ILE A 519 -41.68 -0.83 34.83
C ILE A 519 -40.98 0.44 35.35
N ASN A 520 -41.07 1.53 34.59
CA ASN A 520 -40.51 2.82 35.00
C ASN A 520 -41.45 3.60 35.93
N LEU A 521 -42.69 3.13 36.09
CA LEU A 521 -43.72 3.73 36.92
C LEU A 521 -43.87 3.00 38.25
N ASN A 522 -43.74 1.69 38.31
CA ASN A 522 -43.79 0.90 39.55
C ASN A 522 -42.96 -0.39 39.38
N SER A 523 -42.60 -1.00 40.51
CA SER A 523 -41.95 -2.32 40.57
C SER A 523 -42.75 -3.43 39.88
N ASP A 524 -44.08 -3.36 39.94
CA ASP A 524 -44.98 -4.17 39.11
C ASP A 524 -45.44 -3.31 37.91
N PRO A 525 -45.10 -3.70 36.67
CA PRO A 525 -45.45 -2.94 35.47
C PRO A 525 -46.96 -2.74 35.26
N ILE A 526 -47.78 -3.74 35.59
CA ILE A 526 -49.23 -3.69 35.36
C ILE A 526 -49.87 -2.72 36.36
N ASP A 527 -49.49 -2.82 37.64
CA ASP A 527 -49.94 -1.89 38.67
C ASP A 527 -49.45 -0.46 38.40
N GLY A 528 -48.24 -0.31 37.84
CA GLY A 528 -47.71 0.99 37.41
C GLY A 528 -48.56 1.64 36.32
N LEU A 529 -48.97 0.88 35.31
CA LEU A 529 -49.85 1.39 34.25
C LEU A 529 -51.26 1.68 34.76
N ASN A 530 -51.83 0.78 35.57
CA ASN A 530 -53.16 0.99 36.14
C ASN A 530 -53.18 2.21 37.07
N GLY A 531 -52.17 2.37 37.93
CA GLY A 531 -52.03 3.54 38.79
C GLY A 531 -51.80 4.83 37.99
N PHE A 532 -51.16 4.75 36.83
CA PHE A 532 -50.98 5.91 35.94
C PHE A 532 -52.28 6.33 35.25
N ILE A 533 -53.04 5.38 34.70
CA ILE A 533 -54.30 5.63 33.99
C ILE A 533 -55.40 6.03 34.97
N TYR A 534 -55.67 5.18 35.98
CA TYR A 534 -56.83 5.31 36.86
C TYR A 534 -56.52 5.96 38.22
N GLY A 535 -55.24 6.14 38.57
CA GLY A 535 -54.87 6.66 39.87
C GLY A 535 -55.15 5.68 41.01
N ASP A 536 -55.63 6.22 42.14
CA ASP A 536 -56.06 5.45 43.30
C ASP A 536 -57.56 5.07 43.26
N GLY A 537 -58.23 5.33 42.13
CA GLY A 537 -59.65 5.08 41.91
C GLY A 537 -60.56 6.19 42.44
N SER A 538 -60.03 7.29 42.97
CA SER A 538 -60.81 8.50 43.26
C SER A 538 -61.04 9.33 41.99
N SER A 539 -62.12 10.11 41.95
CA SER A 539 -62.52 10.90 40.76
C SER A 539 -61.49 11.95 40.33
N ASP A 540 -60.60 12.37 41.24
CA ASP A 540 -59.53 13.35 40.96
C ASP A 540 -58.14 12.69 40.84
N SER A 541 -58.10 11.35 40.81
CA SER A 541 -56.87 10.58 40.61
C SER A 541 -56.67 10.20 39.15
N GLY A 542 -55.46 9.76 38.82
CA GLY A 542 -55.06 9.39 37.46
C GLY A 542 -54.57 10.57 36.64
N ILE A 543 -53.92 10.24 35.52
CA ILE A 543 -53.37 11.24 34.61
C ILE A 543 -54.49 12.02 33.94
N LYS A 544 -54.50 13.35 34.10
CA LYS A 544 -55.54 14.19 33.48
C LYS A 544 -55.17 14.59 32.06
N ASP A 545 -53.88 14.74 31.77
CA ASP A 545 -53.38 15.03 30.43
C ASP A 545 -51.88 14.68 30.30
N ILE A 546 -51.46 14.43 29.07
CA ILE A 546 -50.06 14.27 28.67
C ILE A 546 -49.76 15.39 27.68
N MET A 547 -48.92 16.34 28.07
CA MET A 547 -48.54 17.48 27.24
C MET A 547 -47.14 17.29 26.68
N LEU A 548 -46.98 17.57 25.39
CA LEU A 548 -45.68 17.63 24.73
C LEU A 548 -45.18 19.06 24.79
N PHE A 549 -43.97 19.26 25.31
CA PHE A 549 -43.34 20.57 25.31
C PHE A 549 -42.21 20.59 24.28
N PHE A 550 -42.25 21.59 23.39
CA PHE A 550 -41.17 21.87 22.47
C PHE A 550 -40.64 23.28 22.70
N ASP A 551 -39.33 23.40 22.71
CA ASP A 551 -38.62 24.66 22.63
C ASP A 551 -37.77 24.59 21.36
N THR A 552 -37.98 25.56 20.48
CA THR A 552 -37.51 25.55 19.08
C THR A 552 -36.63 26.73 18.78
#